data_AF-A0A1Q6TU31-F1
#
_entry.id   AF-A0A1Q6TU31-F1
#
_cell.length_a   1.000
_cell.length_b   1.000
_cell.length_c   1.000
_cell.angle_alpha   90.00
_cell.angle_beta   90.00
_cell.angle_gamma   90.00
#
_symmetry.space_group_name_H-M   'P 1'
#
loop_
_entity.id
_entity.type
_entity.pdbx_description
1 polymer ?
#
loop_
_entity_poly.entity_id
_entity_poly.type
_entity_poly.pdbx_seq_one_letter_code
_entity_poly.pdbx_strand_id
1 'polypeptide(L)'
;MNSLKVFGKYLDQPRLVSRFSRAVPPLLSLAASGIVLDSTYRAPEDKRQKVFIRNGLTMFGAVASSLYAPKIISKMFRTAPKLVKSKELREYNTALVDEFVSQNRVSIETNKILQKIKTDVLNMKEIKTLSEELEDKELLNKLIPEPENISSKDIFSEIGRLSVFGLIPVLGGIAGGIAGDRLTCDDYRDKIPNKIKEGAYQYLANIFLCNIGAGAALGILEKMNIKSKSARALGMVTGIILTGVIGGSAIANLIGRKVINRCFKHQNCNEADRKPEPLDICLHSDDIATVAVMSGLKWIEPALPALYSISGYRAGIGYRGK
;
A
#
# COMPACT_ATOMS: atom_id res chain seq x y z
N MET A 1 -20.58 -17.27 11.81
CA MET A 1 -19.99 -16.40 10.76
C MET A 1 -19.00 -17.22 9.91
N ASN A 2 -18.90 -17.04 8.59
CA ASN A 2 -17.97 -17.85 7.77
C ASN A 2 -16.49 -17.45 8.02
N SER A 3 -15.56 -18.37 7.83
CA SER A 3 -14.12 -18.25 8.12
C SER A 3 -13.46 -17.04 7.47
N LEU A 4 -13.85 -16.68 6.24
CA LEU A 4 -13.36 -15.48 5.54
C LEU A 4 -13.69 -14.18 6.28
N LYS A 5 -14.93 -14.06 6.80
CA LYS A 5 -15.33 -12.87 7.57
C LYS A 5 -14.62 -12.81 8.94
N VAL A 6 -14.41 -13.96 9.58
CA VAL A 6 -13.63 -14.06 10.83
C VAL A 6 -12.18 -13.62 10.59
N PHE A 7 -11.60 -14.03 9.47
CA PHE A 7 -10.24 -13.64 9.09
C PHE A 7 -10.12 -12.14 8.82
N GLY A 8 -11.10 -11.54 8.13
CA GLY A 8 -11.14 -10.09 7.91
C GLY A 8 -11.25 -9.30 9.20
N LYS A 9 -12.20 -9.68 10.06
CA LYS A 9 -12.33 -9.08 11.40
C LYS A 9 -11.06 -9.25 12.22
N TYR A 10 -10.37 -10.38 12.11
CA TYR A 10 -9.09 -10.59 12.79
C TYR A 10 -8.03 -9.59 12.35
N LEU A 11 -7.84 -9.41 11.03
CA LEU A 11 -6.84 -8.50 10.47
C LEU A 11 -7.17 -7.02 10.75
N ASP A 12 -8.45 -6.66 10.77
CA ASP A 12 -8.92 -5.29 10.96
C ASP A 12 -9.10 -4.85 12.40
N GLN A 13 -8.73 -5.70 13.37
CA GLN A 13 -8.75 -5.31 14.77
C GLN A 13 -7.96 -4.01 14.95
N PRO A 14 -8.57 -2.93 15.49
CA PRO A 14 -7.90 -1.64 15.61
C PRO A 14 -6.56 -1.72 16.36
N ARG A 15 -6.46 -2.60 17.35
CA ARG A 15 -5.21 -2.89 18.07
C ARG A 15 -4.15 -3.57 17.20
N LEU A 16 -4.53 -4.53 16.36
CA LEU A 16 -3.60 -5.20 15.44
C LEU A 16 -3.09 -4.20 14.40
N VAL A 17 -3.99 -3.44 13.77
CA VAL A 17 -3.66 -2.37 12.82
C VAL A 17 -2.74 -1.32 13.48
N SER A 18 -3.02 -0.90 14.72
CA SER A 18 -2.18 0.04 15.47
C SER A 18 -0.80 -0.52 15.81
N ARG A 19 -0.68 -1.80 16.17
CA ARG A 19 0.61 -2.48 16.39
C ARG A 19 1.40 -2.57 15.08
N PHE A 20 0.75 -3.00 14.01
CA PHE A 20 1.36 -3.14 12.69
C PHE A 20 1.85 -1.79 12.16
N SER A 21 1.04 -0.74 12.24
CA SER A 21 1.43 0.62 11.84
C SER A 21 2.67 1.14 12.60
N ARG A 22 2.86 0.78 13.87
CA ARG A 22 4.08 1.12 14.63
C ARG A 22 5.28 0.27 14.25
N ALA A 23 5.06 -0.98 13.84
CA ALA A 23 6.12 -1.90 13.46
C ALA A 23 6.65 -1.62 12.04
N VAL A 24 5.83 -1.06 11.15
CA VAL A 24 6.21 -0.80 9.75
C VAL A 24 7.45 0.10 9.61
N PRO A 25 7.55 1.29 10.26
CA PRO A 25 8.72 2.14 10.11
C PRO A 25 10.06 1.47 10.47
N PRO A 26 10.23 0.82 11.65
CA PRO A 26 11.48 0.15 11.97
C PRO A 26 11.73 -1.08 11.08
N LEU A 27 10.72 -1.90 10.79
CA LEU A 27 10.89 -3.08 9.92
C LEU A 27 11.29 -2.68 8.49
N LEU A 28 10.65 -1.66 7.94
CA LEU A 28 10.97 -1.13 6.62
C LEU A 28 12.40 -0.58 6.59
N SER A 29 12.81 0.16 7.63
CA SER A 29 14.17 0.70 7.74
C SER A 29 15.23 -0.41 7.85
N LEU A 30 14.95 -1.46 8.61
CA LEU A 30 15.82 -2.63 8.73
C LEU A 30 15.95 -3.40 7.41
N ALA A 31 14.82 -3.67 6.75
CA ALA A 31 14.80 -4.34 5.44
C ALA A 31 15.55 -3.51 4.38
N ALA A 32 15.30 -2.20 4.34
CA ALA A 32 16.01 -1.26 3.47
C ALA A 32 17.52 -1.29 3.71
N SER A 33 17.95 -1.26 4.97
CA SER A 33 19.37 -1.35 5.33
C SER A 33 19.98 -2.68 4.87
N GLY A 34 19.26 -3.79 5.06
CA GLY A 34 19.66 -5.12 4.58
C GLY A 34 19.85 -5.16 3.06
N ILE A 35 18.92 -4.59 2.28
CA ILE A 35 19.02 -4.53 0.82
C ILE A 35 20.23 -3.69 0.38
N VAL A 36 20.47 -2.54 1.02
CA VAL A 36 21.62 -1.68 0.71
C VAL A 36 22.93 -2.40 1.02
N LEU A 37 23.03 -3.06 2.18
CA LEU A 37 24.22 -3.82 2.56
C LEU A 37 24.47 -5.03 1.66
N ASP A 38 23.44 -5.83 1.35
CA ASP A 38 23.55 -6.96 0.42
C ASP A 38 24.00 -6.49 -0.98
N SER A 39 23.39 -5.43 -1.50
CA SER A 39 23.79 -4.87 -2.81
C SER A 39 25.21 -4.31 -2.82
N THR A 40 25.66 -3.78 -1.68
CA THR A 40 27.04 -3.30 -1.49
C THR A 40 28.01 -4.46 -1.43
N TYR A 41 27.68 -5.52 -0.68
CA TYR A 41 28.53 -6.69 -0.51
C TYR A 41 28.77 -7.44 -1.83
N ARG A 42 27.73 -7.56 -2.67
CA ARG A 42 27.79 -8.18 -4.00
C ARG A 42 28.48 -7.33 -5.05
N ALA A 43 28.75 -6.05 -4.78
CA ALA A 43 29.45 -5.19 -5.71
C ALA A 43 30.97 -5.51 -5.72
N PRO A 44 31.65 -5.32 -6.88
CA PRO A 44 33.11 -5.34 -6.94
C PRO A 44 33.72 -4.42 -5.88
N GLU A 45 34.85 -4.83 -5.27
CA GLU A 45 35.44 -4.14 -4.11
C GLU A 45 35.70 -2.65 -4.38
N ASP A 46 36.20 -2.34 -5.58
CA ASP A 46 36.49 -0.99 -6.08
C ASP A 46 35.23 -0.12 -6.24
N LYS A 47 34.05 -0.73 -6.28
CA LYS A 47 32.75 -0.04 -6.48
C LYS A 47 31.86 -0.03 -5.24
N ARG A 48 32.23 -0.74 -4.17
CA ARG A 48 31.39 -0.88 -2.96
C ARG A 48 30.96 0.47 -2.39
N GLN A 49 31.89 1.41 -2.22
CA GLN A 49 31.58 2.73 -1.67
C GLN A 49 30.57 3.50 -2.56
N LYS A 50 30.74 3.46 -3.88
CA LYS A 50 29.83 4.10 -4.83
C LYS A 50 28.43 3.46 -4.79
N VAL A 51 28.37 2.13 -4.76
CA VAL A 51 27.10 1.39 -4.66
C VAL A 51 26.39 1.69 -3.34
N PHE A 52 27.13 1.72 -2.22
CA PHE A 52 26.59 2.05 -0.91
C PHE A 52 25.96 3.44 -0.88
N ILE A 53 26.68 4.47 -1.34
CA ILE A 53 26.17 5.86 -1.38
C ILE A 53 24.96 5.95 -2.30
N ARG A 54 25.04 5.40 -3.51
CA ARG A 54 23.96 5.50 -4.49
C ARG A 54 22.70 4.78 -4.03
N ASN A 55 22.80 3.50 -3.68
CA ASN A 55 21.66 2.69 -3.28
C ASN A 55 21.13 3.15 -1.91
N GLY A 56 22.03 3.55 -1.00
CA GLY A 56 21.68 4.11 0.30
C GLY A 56 20.82 5.36 0.18
N LEU A 57 21.24 6.36 -0.61
CA LEU A 57 20.46 7.58 -0.82
C LEU A 57 19.17 7.34 -1.60
N THR A 58 19.19 6.43 -2.57
CA THR A 58 17.98 6.03 -3.31
C THR A 58 16.93 5.42 -2.38
N MET A 59 17.35 4.44 -1.59
CA MET A 59 16.48 3.73 -0.66
C MET A 59 16.01 4.65 0.47
N PHE A 60 16.90 5.48 1.01
CA PHE A 60 16.54 6.49 2.00
C PHE A 60 15.47 7.45 1.45
N GLY A 61 15.66 7.97 0.23
CA GLY A 61 14.68 8.84 -0.42
C GLY A 61 13.31 8.19 -0.57
N ALA A 62 13.28 6.92 -1.00
CA ALA A 62 12.03 6.16 -1.16
C ALA A 62 11.34 5.88 0.19
N VAL A 63 12.07 5.39 1.19
CA VAL A 63 11.54 5.04 2.53
C VAL A 63 11.13 6.28 3.31
N ALA A 64 11.97 7.30 3.36
CA ALA A 64 11.62 8.54 4.06
C ALA A 64 10.37 9.17 3.44
N SER A 65 10.30 9.24 2.12
CA SER A 65 9.13 9.80 1.44
C SER A 65 7.87 8.96 1.68
N SER A 66 7.97 7.63 1.70
CA SER A 66 6.81 6.76 1.97
C SER A 66 6.30 6.85 3.40
N LEU A 67 7.19 6.99 4.38
CA LEU A 67 6.81 7.19 5.78
C LEU A 67 6.23 8.60 6.03
N TYR A 68 6.66 9.61 5.26
CA TYR A 68 6.14 10.98 5.35
C TYR A 68 4.90 11.23 4.48
N ALA A 69 4.62 10.42 3.47
CA ALA A 69 3.46 10.55 2.58
C ALA A 69 2.12 10.73 3.31
N PRO A 70 1.79 9.97 4.38
CA PRO A 70 0.55 10.18 5.14
C PRO A 70 0.42 11.60 5.72
N LYS A 71 1.53 12.21 6.17
CA LYS A 71 1.53 13.58 6.72
C LYS A 71 1.33 14.64 5.64
N ILE A 72 1.92 14.44 4.45
CA ILE A 72 1.75 15.35 3.32
C ILE A 72 0.31 15.32 2.83
N ILE A 73 -0.26 14.12 2.73
CA ILE A 73 -1.61 13.92 2.22
C ILE A 73 -2.67 14.42 3.16
N SER A 74 -2.52 14.16 4.46
CA SER A 74 -3.44 14.72 5.46
C SER A 74 -3.50 16.24 5.41
N LYS A 75 -2.36 16.91 5.16
CA LYS A 75 -2.32 18.37 4.96
C LYS A 75 -2.98 18.78 3.64
N MET A 76 -2.72 18.06 2.55
CA MET A 76 -3.21 18.39 1.21
C MET A 76 -4.72 18.19 1.06
N PHE A 77 -5.26 17.08 1.58
CA PHE A 77 -6.66 16.70 1.44
C PHE A 77 -7.50 17.05 2.68
N ARG A 78 -6.91 17.69 3.69
CA ARG A 78 -7.55 18.02 4.99
C ARG A 78 -8.17 16.80 5.69
N THR A 79 -7.66 15.60 5.40
CA THR A 79 -8.11 14.35 6.01
C THR A 79 -7.21 14.03 7.19
N ALA A 80 -7.75 13.91 8.41
CA ALA A 80 -6.97 13.52 9.57
C ALA A 80 -6.36 12.11 9.35
N PRO A 81 -5.06 11.89 9.60
CA PRO A 81 -4.52 10.54 9.64
C PRO A 81 -5.13 9.85 10.87
N LYS A 82 -6.09 8.94 10.66
CA LYS A 82 -6.76 8.21 11.75
C LYS A 82 -5.86 7.08 12.27
N LEU A 83 -4.67 7.42 12.76
CA LEU A 83 -3.92 6.51 13.62
C LEU A 83 -4.44 6.65 15.04
N VAL A 84 -5.42 5.82 15.40
CA VAL A 84 -5.96 5.83 16.77
C VAL A 84 -4.86 5.37 17.74
N LYS A 85 -4.57 6.19 18.75
CA LYS A 85 -3.53 5.87 19.74
C LYS A 85 -3.98 4.70 20.60
N SER A 86 -3.05 3.88 21.10
CA SER A 86 -3.41 2.73 21.96
C SER A 86 -4.14 3.11 23.24
N LYS A 87 -3.88 4.32 23.77
CA LYS A 87 -4.56 4.81 24.98
C LYS A 87 -6.03 5.12 24.68
N GLU A 88 -6.28 5.88 23.61
CA GLU A 88 -7.62 6.21 23.12
C GLU A 88 -8.41 4.94 22.74
N LEU A 89 -7.77 3.97 22.07
CA LEU A 89 -8.38 2.66 21.78
C LEU A 89 -8.75 1.87 23.04
N ARG A 90 -7.92 1.93 24.08
CA ARG A 90 -8.20 1.26 25.34
C ARG A 90 -9.40 1.90 26.03
N GLU A 91 -9.40 3.22 26.15
CA GLU A 91 -10.49 3.97 26.79
C GLU A 91 -11.82 3.74 26.06
N TYR A 92 -11.82 3.82 24.73
CA TYR A 92 -12.99 3.55 23.91
C TYR A 92 -13.51 2.11 24.05
N ASN A 93 -12.63 1.11 23.92
CA ASN A 93 -13.04 -0.29 24.08
C ASN A 93 -13.50 -0.61 25.51
N THR A 94 -12.84 -0.01 26.51
CA THR A 94 -13.23 -0.18 27.92
C THR A 94 -14.63 0.36 28.15
N ALA A 95 -14.93 1.58 27.70
CA ALA A 95 -16.26 2.18 27.85
C ALA A 95 -17.35 1.31 27.21
N LEU A 96 -17.15 0.88 25.95
CA LEU A 96 -18.11 0.04 25.24
C LEU A 96 -18.36 -1.32 25.91
N VAL A 97 -17.29 -1.97 26.37
CA VAL A 97 -17.40 -3.29 27.00
C VAL A 97 -18.03 -3.18 28.39
N ASP A 98 -17.65 -2.16 29.18
CA ASP A 98 -18.21 -1.97 30.52
C ASP A 98 -19.69 -1.61 30.48
N GLU A 99 -20.09 -0.75 29.54
CA GLU A 99 -21.50 -0.43 29.29
C GLU A 99 -22.28 -1.71 28.92
N PHE A 100 -21.78 -2.50 27.96
CA PHE A 100 -22.46 -3.72 27.52
C PHE A 100 -22.60 -4.77 28.62
N VAL A 101 -21.52 -5.05 29.36
CA VAL A 101 -21.51 -6.06 30.44
C VAL A 101 -22.40 -5.63 31.61
N SER A 102 -22.57 -4.33 31.85
CA SER A 102 -23.48 -3.84 32.89
C SER A 102 -24.97 -4.06 32.59
N GLN A 103 -25.31 -4.16 31.29
CA GLN A 103 -26.70 -4.27 30.81
C GLN A 103 -27.08 -5.70 30.40
N ASN A 104 -26.10 -6.57 30.16
CA ASN A 104 -26.32 -7.89 29.56
C ASN A 104 -25.69 -9.01 30.40
N ARG A 105 -26.39 -10.15 30.49
CA ARG A 105 -25.81 -11.37 31.05
C ARG A 105 -24.96 -12.06 29.98
N VAL A 106 -23.68 -12.24 30.27
CA VAL A 106 -22.71 -12.89 29.38
C VAL A 106 -22.09 -14.11 30.05
N SER A 107 -21.70 -15.11 29.25
CA SER A 107 -21.00 -16.28 29.78
C SER A 107 -19.62 -15.87 30.35
N ILE A 108 -19.06 -16.71 31.23
CA ILE A 108 -17.71 -16.49 31.77
C ILE A 108 -16.68 -16.42 30.64
N GLU A 109 -16.85 -17.26 29.61
CA GLU A 109 -15.98 -17.30 28.45
C GLU A 109 -16.13 -16.03 27.60
N THR A 110 -17.35 -15.60 27.27
CA THR A 110 -17.60 -14.35 26.54
C THR A 110 -17.01 -13.16 27.27
N ASN A 111 -17.23 -13.06 28.59
CA ASN A 111 -16.73 -11.96 29.40
C ASN A 111 -15.19 -11.95 29.41
N LYS A 112 -14.52 -13.10 29.51
CA LYS A 112 -13.06 -13.18 29.42
C LYS A 112 -12.54 -12.64 28.08
N ILE A 113 -13.22 -12.95 26.97
CA ILE A 113 -12.85 -12.45 25.65
C ILE A 113 -13.11 -10.93 25.54
N LEU A 114 -14.24 -10.44 26.07
CA LEU A 114 -14.58 -9.02 26.12
C LEU A 114 -13.60 -8.22 26.99
N GLN A 115 -13.11 -8.76 28.12
CA GLN A 115 -12.06 -8.12 28.90
C GLN A 115 -10.74 -8.08 28.11
N LYS A 116 -10.41 -9.15 27.38
CA LYS A 116 -9.20 -9.22 26.56
C LYS A 116 -9.17 -8.16 25.46
N ILE A 117 -10.28 -7.89 24.76
CA ILE A 117 -10.31 -6.91 23.66
C ILE A 117 -9.99 -5.48 24.11
N LYS A 118 -10.19 -5.17 25.40
CA LYS A 118 -9.81 -3.89 26.00
C LYS A 118 -8.30 -3.69 25.96
N THR A 119 -7.50 -4.75 26.08
CA THR A 119 -6.05 -4.70 26.32
C THR A 119 -5.19 -5.45 25.30
N ASP A 120 -5.75 -6.34 24.50
CA ASP A 120 -5.01 -7.18 23.56
C ASP A 120 -5.78 -7.51 22.27
N VAL A 121 -5.10 -8.18 21.34
CA VAL A 121 -5.65 -8.66 20.06
C VAL A 121 -6.31 -10.02 20.27
N LEU A 122 -7.53 -10.18 19.78
CA LEU A 122 -8.24 -11.45 19.78
C LEU A 122 -7.72 -12.36 18.68
N ASN A 123 -7.70 -13.67 18.92
CA ASN A 123 -7.44 -14.65 17.89
C ASN A 123 -8.73 -14.98 17.12
N MET A 124 -8.61 -15.72 16.01
CA MET A 124 -9.76 -16.07 15.16
C MET A 124 -10.83 -16.90 15.88
N LYS A 125 -10.43 -17.77 16.82
CA LYS A 125 -11.39 -18.58 17.59
C LYS A 125 -12.21 -17.69 18.51
N GLU A 126 -11.56 -16.77 19.22
CA GLU A 126 -12.20 -15.79 20.11
C GLU A 126 -13.16 -14.86 19.36
N ILE A 127 -12.80 -14.40 18.16
CA ILE A 127 -13.69 -13.61 17.30
C ILE A 127 -14.89 -14.44 16.85
N LYS A 128 -14.68 -15.72 16.53
CA LYS A 128 -15.76 -16.64 16.17
C LYS A 128 -16.71 -16.83 17.35
N THR A 129 -16.19 -17.08 18.55
CA THR A 129 -16.97 -17.20 19.79
C THR A 129 -17.80 -15.94 20.04
N LEU A 130 -17.20 -14.74 20.01
CA LEU A 130 -17.96 -13.49 20.16
C LEU A 130 -19.05 -13.32 19.09
N SER A 131 -18.77 -13.72 17.85
CA SER A 131 -19.75 -13.61 16.76
C SER A 131 -20.91 -14.60 16.88
N GLU A 132 -20.76 -15.67 17.65
CA GLU A 132 -21.77 -16.72 17.85
C GLU A 132 -22.57 -16.47 19.14
N GLU A 133 -21.93 -15.95 20.19
CA GLU A 133 -22.56 -15.74 21.50
C GLU A 133 -23.18 -14.36 21.70
N LEU A 134 -22.73 -13.33 20.97
CA LEU A 134 -23.37 -12.01 21.02
C LEU A 134 -24.62 -12.01 20.15
N GLU A 135 -25.80 -11.92 20.79
CA GLU A 135 -27.10 -11.82 20.09
C GLU A 135 -27.14 -10.58 19.19
N ASP A 136 -26.66 -9.45 19.69
CA ASP A 136 -26.48 -8.22 18.93
C ASP A 136 -25.02 -8.04 18.47
N LYS A 137 -24.85 -7.97 17.14
CA LYS A 137 -23.54 -7.76 16.52
C LYS A 137 -23.11 -6.30 16.54
N GLU A 138 -23.94 -5.39 17.02
CA GLU A 138 -23.61 -3.96 17.12
C GLU A 138 -22.36 -3.73 17.97
N LEU A 139 -22.23 -4.37 19.13
CA LEU A 139 -21.03 -4.27 19.96
C LEU A 139 -19.79 -4.78 19.21
N LEU A 140 -19.89 -5.98 18.60
CA LEU A 140 -18.78 -6.56 17.86
C LEU A 140 -18.38 -5.69 16.66
N ASN A 141 -19.32 -5.02 16.02
CA ASN A 141 -19.07 -4.12 14.89
C ASN A 141 -18.51 -2.76 15.35
N LYS A 142 -18.90 -2.25 16.52
CA LYS A 142 -18.28 -1.05 17.12
C LYS A 142 -16.82 -1.31 17.54
N LEU A 143 -16.54 -2.51 18.06
CA LEU A 143 -15.19 -2.91 18.49
C LEU A 143 -14.29 -3.34 17.32
N ILE A 144 -14.86 -4.08 16.35
CA ILE A 144 -14.20 -4.57 15.14
C ILE A 144 -15.15 -4.33 13.95
N PRO A 145 -15.01 -3.18 13.26
CA PRO A 145 -15.86 -2.81 12.13
C PRO A 145 -15.98 -3.92 11.09
N GLU A 146 -17.16 -4.04 10.46
CA GLU A 146 -17.27 -4.93 9.31
C GLU A 146 -16.48 -4.35 8.12
N PRO A 147 -15.90 -5.21 7.28
CA PRO A 147 -15.39 -4.78 5.98
C PRO A 147 -16.56 -4.22 5.16
N GLU A 148 -16.54 -2.92 4.87
CA GLU A 148 -17.58 -2.24 4.09
C GLU A 148 -17.48 -2.66 2.61
N ASN A 149 -18.63 -2.82 1.94
CA ASN A 149 -18.61 -3.00 0.48
C ASN A 149 -18.24 -1.66 -0.17
N ILE A 150 -17.07 -1.60 -0.79
CA ILE A 150 -16.57 -0.45 -1.53
C ILE A 150 -17.46 -0.27 -2.76
N SER A 151 -17.97 0.94 -2.98
CA SER A 151 -18.63 1.32 -4.23
C SER A 151 -17.63 1.90 -5.22
N SER A 152 -17.98 1.93 -6.50
CA SER A 152 -17.12 2.59 -7.51
C SER A 152 -16.88 4.06 -7.18
N LYS A 153 -17.88 4.74 -6.62
CA LYS A 153 -17.78 6.14 -6.18
C LYS A 153 -16.75 6.32 -5.08
N ASP A 154 -16.66 5.38 -4.13
CA ASP A 154 -15.67 5.43 -3.06
C ASP A 154 -14.25 5.28 -3.62
N ILE A 155 -14.03 4.31 -4.52
CA ILE A 155 -12.74 4.14 -5.22
C ILE A 155 -12.33 5.43 -5.94
N PHE A 156 -13.23 6.01 -6.73
CA PHE A 156 -12.94 7.24 -7.46
C PHE A 156 -12.76 8.46 -6.56
N SER A 157 -13.41 8.49 -5.38
CA SER A 157 -13.22 9.58 -4.41
C SER A 157 -11.85 9.51 -3.73
N GLU A 158 -11.31 8.31 -3.54
CA GLU A 158 -10.00 8.09 -2.92
C GLU A 158 -8.85 8.08 -3.93
N ILE A 159 -9.14 7.96 -5.24
CA ILE A 159 -8.11 7.78 -6.26
C ILE A 159 -7.09 8.91 -6.27
N GLY A 160 -7.53 10.17 -6.06
CA GLY A 160 -6.64 11.31 -5.98
C GLY A 160 -5.71 11.24 -4.77
N ARG A 161 -6.24 10.80 -3.62
CA ARG A 161 -5.49 10.63 -2.37
C ARG A 161 -4.43 9.54 -2.53
N LEU A 162 -4.82 8.36 -3.00
CA LEU A 162 -3.95 7.19 -3.18
C LEU A 162 -2.90 7.42 -4.28
N SER A 163 -3.30 8.08 -5.37
CA SER A 163 -2.40 8.51 -6.45
C SER A 163 -1.26 9.39 -5.92
N VAL A 164 -1.57 10.43 -5.14
CA VAL A 164 -0.55 11.27 -4.51
C VAL A 164 0.27 10.47 -3.49
N PHE A 165 -0.36 9.52 -2.79
CA PHE A 165 0.30 8.66 -1.80
C PHE A 165 1.40 7.81 -2.42
N GLY A 166 1.14 7.19 -3.57
CA GLY A 166 2.16 6.43 -4.30
C GLY A 166 3.15 7.30 -5.08
N LEU A 167 2.76 8.50 -5.54
CA LEU A 167 3.66 9.41 -6.25
C LEU A 167 4.81 9.91 -5.38
N ILE A 168 4.54 10.24 -4.11
CA ILE A 168 5.54 10.81 -3.19
C ILE A 168 6.78 9.90 -3.03
N PRO A 169 6.64 8.60 -2.73
CA PRO A 169 7.75 7.63 -2.72
C PRO A 169 8.51 7.54 -4.05
N VAL A 170 7.81 7.58 -5.18
CA VAL A 170 8.42 7.55 -6.52
C VAL A 170 9.34 8.74 -6.71
N LEU A 171 8.85 9.95 -6.44
CA LEU A 171 9.65 11.17 -6.51
C LEU A 171 10.80 11.17 -5.50
N GLY A 172 10.56 10.69 -4.29
CA GLY A 172 11.57 10.54 -3.25
C GLY A 172 12.72 9.64 -3.67
N GLY A 173 12.41 8.48 -4.23
CA GLY A 173 13.39 7.55 -4.76
C GLY A 173 14.18 8.13 -5.94
N ILE A 174 13.51 8.81 -6.88
CA ILE A 174 14.18 9.51 -8.00
C ILE A 174 15.14 10.57 -7.47
N ALA A 175 14.72 11.43 -6.55
CA ALA A 175 15.55 12.47 -5.97
C ALA A 175 16.77 11.87 -5.24
N GLY A 176 16.56 10.83 -4.43
CA GLY A 176 17.63 10.09 -3.75
C GLY A 176 18.62 9.45 -4.74
N GLY A 177 18.10 8.87 -5.82
CA GLY A 177 18.93 8.27 -6.88
C GLY A 177 19.75 9.29 -7.67
N ILE A 178 19.19 10.47 -7.96
CA ILE A 178 19.91 11.58 -8.61
C ILE A 178 21.01 12.11 -7.67
N ALA A 179 20.71 12.29 -6.38
CA ALA A 179 21.71 12.71 -5.40
C ALA A 179 22.84 11.68 -5.26
N GLY A 180 22.49 10.39 -5.21
CA GLY A 180 23.43 9.28 -5.19
C GLY A 180 24.34 9.24 -6.42
N ASP A 181 23.78 9.37 -7.62
CA ASP A 181 24.58 9.41 -8.85
C ASP A 181 25.48 10.65 -8.90
N ARG A 182 24.98 11.83 -8.50
CA ARG A 182 25.78 13.07 -8.45
C ARG A 182 27.02 12.96 -7.54
N LEU A 183 26.93 12.19 -6.47
CA LEU A 183 28.04 11.98 -5.53
C LEU A 183 29.02 10.88 -5.95
N THR A 184 28.67 10.06 -6.94
CA THR A 184 29.42 8.82 -7.25
C THR A 184 29.83 8.69 -8.72
N CYS A 185 29.28 9.51 -9.62
CA CYS A 185 29.50 9.47 -11.06
C CYS A 185 29.48 10.88 -11.68
N ASP A 186 30.41 11.17 -12.59
CA ASP A 186 30.47 12.46 -13.29
C ASP A 186 29.38 12.59 -14.38
N ASP A 187 28.97 11.46 -14.97
CA ASP A 187 27.94 11.35 -16.02
C ASP A 187 26.51 11.24 -15.45
N TYR A 188 26.27 11.66 -14.21
CA TYR A 188 25.00 11.43 -13.50
C TYR A 188 23.77 11.92 -14.26
N ARG A 189 23.93 12.99 -15.06
CA ARG A 189 22.82 13.57 -15.84
C ARG A 189 22.25 12.55 -16.82
N ASP A 190 23.07 11.69 -17.40
CA ASP A 190 22.63 10.74 -18.43
C ASP A 190 21.79 9.59 -17.87
N LYS A 191 21.81 9.43 -16.54
CA LYS A 191 21.02 8.42 -15.82
C LYS A 191 19.63 8.95 -15.45
N ILE A 192 19.42 10.27 -15.45
CA ILE A 192 18.15 10.92 -15.09
C ILE A 192 16.97 10.43 -15.95
N PRO A 193 17.08 10.35 -17.30
CA PRO A 193 15.94 9.97 -18.13
C PRO A 193 15.39 8.59 -17.80
N ASN A 194 16.27 7.62 -17.51
CA ASN A 194 15.85 6.26 -17.17
C ASN A 194 15.14 6.21 -15.81
N LYS A 195 15.55 7.04 -14.83
CA LYS A 195 14.85 7.18 -13.55
C LYS A 195 13.45 7.76 -13.72
N ILE A 196 13.30 8.80 -14.56
CA ILE A 196 12.00 9.40 -14.84
C ILE A 196 11.10 8.42 -15.60
N LYS A 197 11.63 7.68 -16.58
CA LYS A 197 10.87 6.66 -17.31
C LYS A 197 10.38 5.54 -16.40
N GLU A 198 11.25 5.04 -15.52
CA GLU A 198 10.85 4.02 -14.56
C GLU A 198 9.89 4.58 -13.52
N GLY A 199 10.08 5.82 -13.08
CA GLY A 199 9.11 6.52 -12.24
C GLY A 199 7.74 6.64 -12.88
N ALA A 200 7.68 7.03 -14.15
CA ALA A 200 6.44 7.09 -14.92
C ALA A 200 5.80 5.69 -15.05
N TYR A 201 6.60 4.65 -15.26
CA TYR A 201 6.13 3.27 -15.29
C TYR A 201 5.54 2.84 -13.95
N GLN A 202 6.31 2.96 -12.86
CA GLN A 202 5.89 2.59 -11.51
C GLN A 202 4.64 3.38 -11.08
N TYR A 203 4.58 4.68 -11.36
CA TYR A 203 3.42 5.50 -11.02
C TYR A 203 2.18 5.16 -11.85
N LEU A 204 2.31 5.05 -13.18
CA LEU A 204 1.15 4.83 -14.05
C LEU A 204 0.68 3.39 -13.99
N ALA A 205 1.59 2.44 -14.21
CA ALA A 205 1.26 1.02 -14.28
C ALA A 205 0.90 0.46 -12.90
N ASN A 206 1.71 0.75 -11.87
CA ASN A 206 1.62 0.07 -10.57
C ASN A 206 0.81 0.81 -9.51
N ILE A 207 0.48 2.10 -9.69
CA ILE A 207 -0.21 2.91 -8.65
C ILE A 207 -1.50 3.56 -9.17
N PHE A 208 -1.46 4.22 -10.32
CA PHE A 208 -2.57 5.07 -10.75
C PHE A 208 -3.62 4.31 -11.58
N LEU A 209 -3.20 3.63 -12.65
CA LEU A 209 -4.14 3.03 -13.61
C LEU A 209 -4.77 1.73 -13.12
N CYS A 210 -4.16 1.04 -12.16
CA CYS A 210 -4.80 -0.08 -11.47
C CYS A 210 -6.06 0.37 -10.71
N ASN A 211 -5.97 1.47 -9.97
CA ASN A 211 -7.11 2.06 -9.26
C ASN A 211 -8.20 2.55 -10.22
N ILE A 212 -7.82 3.16 -11.35
CA ILE A 212 -8.79 3.51 -12.41
C ILE A 212 -9.47 2.26 -12.97
N GLY A 213 -8.70 1.22 -13.26
CA GLY A 213 -9.20 -0.04 -13.80
C GLY A 213 -10.19 -0.72 -12.85
N ALA A 214 -9.83 -0.80 -11.56
CA ALA A 214 -10.71 -1.32 -10.52
C ALA A 214 -12.02 -0.52 -10.43
N GLY A 215 -11.94 0.80 -10.32
CA GLY A 215 -13.10 1.68 -10.21
C GLY A 215 -14.02 1.62 -11.43
N ALA A 216 -13.43 1.63 -12.64
CA ALA A 216 -14.19 1.56 -13.89
C ALA A 216 -14.89 0.20 -14.06
N ALA A 217 -14.19 -0.90 -13.79
CA ALA A 217 -14.77 -2.23 -13.83
C ALA A 217 -15.91 -2.38 -12.82
N LEU A 218 -15.72 -1.90 -11.58
CA LEU A 218 -16.77 -1.90 -10.57
C LEU A 218 -17.99 -1.08 -11.01
N GLY A 219 -17.77 0.11 -11.57
CA GLY A 219 -18.85 0.98 -12.07
C GLY A 219 -19.66 0.34 -13.19
N ILE A 220 -19.00 -0.40 -14.10
CA ILE A 220 -19.70 -1.18 -15.14
C ILE A 220 -20.56 -2.28 -14.50
N LEU A 221 -20.00 -3.04 -13.56
CA LEU A 221 -20.72 -4.14 -12.88
C LEU A 221 -21.90 -3.62 -12.05
N GLU A 222 -21.74 -2.46 -11.40
CA GLU A 222 -22.82 -1.77 -10.70
C GLU A 222 -23.94 -1.34 -11.65
N LYS A 223 -23.59 -0.77 -12.82
CA LYS A 223 -24.56 -0.39 -13.85
C LYS A 223 -25.30 -1.59 -14.44
N MET A 224 -24.64 -2.75 -14.50
CA MET A 224 -25.24 -4.03 -14.92
C MET A 224 -26.03 -4.72 -13.79
N ASN A 225 -26.21 -4.10 -12.63
CA ASN A 225 -26.88 -4.66 -11.45
C ASN A 225 -26.27 -5.98 -10.94
N ILE A 226 -24.99 -6.24 -11.24
CA ILE A 226 -24.30 -7.42 -10.73
C ILE A 226 -23.97 -7.19 -9.26
N LYS A 227 -24.62 -7.93 -8.37
CA LYS A 227 -24.44 -7.83 -6.90
C LYS A 227 -23.52 -8.91 -6.32
N SER A 228 -23.14 -9.90 -7.12
CA SER A 228 -22.27 -10.99 -6.66
C SER A 228 -20.89 -10.46 -6.30
N LYS A 229 -20.45 -10.72 -5.06
CA LYS A 229 -19.13 -10.30 -4.57
C LYS A 229 -17.99 -10.92 -5.38
N SER A 230 -18.12 -12.19 -5.75
CA SER A 230 -17.10 -12.89 -6.55
C SER A 230 -17.02 -12.33 -7.97
N ALA A 231 -18.16 -12.00 -8.59
CA ALA A 231 -18.18 -11.40 -9.92
C ALA A 231 -17.59 -9.97 -9.90
N ARG A 232 -17.89 -9.19 -8.85
CA ARG A 232 -17.31 -7.86 -8.62
C ARG A 232 -15.80 -7.93 -8.41
N ALA A 233 -15.35 -8.82 -7.53
CA ALA A 233 -13.93 -9.09 -7.29
C ALA A 233 -13.21 -9.46 -8.59
N LEU A 234 -13.73 -10.44 -9.33
CA LEU A 234 -13.13 -10.89 -10.58
C LEU A 234 -13.05 -9.76 -11.60
N GLY A 235 -14.15 -9.03 -11.81
CA GLY A 235 -14.16 -7.94 -12.79
C GLY A 235 -13.23 -6.80 -12.42
N MET A 236 -13.13 -6.43 -11.14
CA MET A 236 -12.16 -5.43 -10.69
C MET A 236 -10.70 -5.89 -10.85
N VAL A 237 -10.38 -7.15 -10.53
CA VAL A 237 -9.05 -7.74 -10.78
C VAL A 237 -8.72 -7.71 -12.28
N THR A 238 -9.69 -8.06 -13.13
CA THR A 238 -9.55 -7.94 -14.59
C THR A 238 -9.30 -6.50 -15.00
N GLY A 239 -10.01 -5.53 -14.42
CA GLY A 239 -9.79 -4.11 -14.64
C GLY A 239 -8.39 -3.65 -14.26
N ILE A 240 -7.89 -4.07 -13.09
CA ILE A 240 -6.51 -3.78 -12.62
C ILE A 240 -5.49 -4.30 -13.62
N ILE A 241 -5.62 -5.55 -14.07
CA ILE A 241 -4.66 -6.16 -15.01
C ILE A 241 -4.71 -5.46 -16.37
N LEU A 242 -5.91 -5.25 -16.93
CA LEU A 242 -6.07 -4.65 -18.26
C LEU A 242 -5.63 -3.18 -18.27
N THR A 243 -6.05 -2.39 -17.29
CA THR A 243 -5.80 -0.94 -17.27
C THR A 243 -4.48 -0.59 -16.59
N GLY A 244 -4.17 -1.19 -15.44
CA GLY A 244 -2.93 -0.97 -14.69
C GLY A 244 -1.73 -1.60 -15.41
N VAL A 245 -1.69 -2.93 -15.44
CA VAL A 245 -0.52 -3.67 -15.94
C VAL A 245 -0.32 -3.46 -17.44
N ILE A 246 -1.33 -3.75 -18.26
CA ILE A 246 -1.21 -3.69 -19.72
C ILE A 246 -1.30 -2.23 -20.21
N GLY A 247 -2.39 -1.55 -19.87
CA GLY A 247 -2.65 -0.17 -20.29
C GLY A 247 -1.62 0.82 -19.75
N GLY A 248 -1.30 0.74 -18.46
CA GLY A 248 -0.32 1.62 -17.82
C GLY A 248 1.09 1.40 -18.31
N SER A 249 1.49 0.15 -18.59
CA SER A 249 2.74 -0.14 -19.28
C SER A 249 2.80 0.53 -20.65
N ALA A 250 1.74 0.42 -21.46
CA ALA A 250 1.68 1.02 -22.79
C ALA A 250 1.76 2.56 -22.73
N ILE A 251 1.01 3.19 -21.81
CA ILE A 251 1.01 4.64 -21.63
C ILE A 251 2.37 5.12 -21.12
N ALA A 252 2.96 4.44 -20.14
CA ALA A 252 4.28 4.79 -19.60
C ALA A 252 5.37 4.70 -20.67
N ASN A 253 5.36 3.66 -21.50
CA ASN A 253 6.29 3.53 -22.62
C ASN A 253 6.04 4.60 -23.70
N LEU A 254 4.79 4.97 -23.97
CA LEU A 254 4.45 6.06 -24.88
C LEU A 254 4.97 7.40 -24.37
N ILE A 255 4.78 7.72 -23.08
CA ILE A 255 5.32 8.93 -22.44
C ILE A 255 6.86 8.90 -22.47
N GLY A 256 7.46 7.74 -22.19
CA GLY A 256 8.90 7.54 -22.29
C GLY A 256 9.45 7.91 -23.66
N ARG A 257 8.83 7.42 -24.74
CA ARG A 257 9.26 7.67 -26.12
C ARG A 257 8.93 9.07 -26.62
N LYS A 258 7.72 9.57 -26.36
CA LYS A 258 7.23 10.82 -26.97
C LYS A 258 7.56 12.07 -26.16
N VAL A 259 7.67 11.96 -24.84
CA VAL A 259 7.89 13.11 -23.96
C VAL A 259 9.30 13.06 -23.41
N ILE A 260 9.64 12.01 -22.64
CA ILE A 260 10.90 11.96 -21.89
C ILE A 260 12.10 11.95 -22.85
N ASN A 261 12.13 11.06 -23.85
CA ASN A 261 13.21 11.05 -24.85
C ASN A 261 13.36 12.39 -25.58
N ARG A 262 12.25 13.10 -25.85
CA ARG A 262 12.31 14.40 -26.53
C ARG A 262 12.89 15.49 -25.63
N CYS A 263 12.60 15.46 -24.33
CA CYS A 263 13.16 16.38 -23.36
C CYS A 263 14.66 16.14 -23.09
N PHE A 264 15.15 14.92 -23.33
CA PHE A 264 16.53 14.50 -23.03
C PHE A 264 17.31 14.02 -24.27
N LYS A 265 17.03 14.60 -25.46
CA LYS A 265 17.53 14.23 -26.81
C LYS A 265 19.05 14.01 -26.97
N HIS A 266 19.88 14.30 -25.96
CA HIS A 266 21.33 14.19 -25.99
C HIS A 266 21.91 13.23 -24.92
N GLN A 267 21.06 12.46 -24.25
CA GLN A 267 21.47 11.52 -23.21
C GLN A 267 21.20 10.09 -23.67
N ASN A 268 22.01 9.12 -23.22
CA ASN A 268 21.88 7.68 -23.50
C ASN A 268 20.55 7.11 -22.95
N CYS A 269 19.47 7.44 -23.64
CA CYS A 269 18.11 7.04 -23.33
C CYS A 269 17.90 5.63 -23.82
N ASN A 270 17.62 4.68 -22.93
CA ASN A 270 17.23 3.35 -23.38
C ASN A 270 15.87 3.44 -24.09
N GLU A 271 15.83 3.11 -25.38
CA GLU A 271 14.62 3.13 -26.20
C GLU A 271 13.75 1.88 -26.03
N ALA A 272 14.29 0.84 -25.36
CA ALA A 272 13.55 -0.38 -25.10
C ALA A 272 12.32 -0.10 -24.22
N ASP A 273 11.19 -0.67 -24.66
CA ASP A 273 9.94 -0.65 -23.92
C ASP A 273 10.08 -1.53 -22.67
N ARG A 274 9.63 -0.99 -21.53
CA ARG A 274 9.56 -1.71 -20.25
C ARG A 274 8.40 -2.70 -20.32
N LYS A 275 8.68 -3.98 -20.07
CA LYS A 275 7.65 -5.03 -20.00
C LYS A 275 7.22 -5.29 -18.55
N PRO A 276 5.97 -5.71 -18.29
CA PRO A 276 5.58 -6.13 -16.95
C PRO A 276 6.42 -7.30 -16.42
N GLU A 277 6.78 -7.25 -15.14
CA GLU A 277 7.43 -8.34 -14.41
C GLU A 277 6.54 -8.91 -13.31
N PRO A 278 6.82 -10.13 -12.81
CA PRO A 278 6.09 -10.70 -11.67
C PRO A 278 6.03 -9.76 -10.46
N LEU A 279 7.10 -9.01 -10.19
CA LEU A 279 7.12 -8.03 -9.10
C LEU A 279 6.12 -6.89 -9.32
N ASP A 280 5.89 -6.45 -10.56
CA ASP A 280 4.87 -5.42 -10.87
C ASP A 280 3.46 -5.97 -10.60
N ILE A 281 3.22 -7.24 -10.93
CA ILE A 281 1.96 -7.93 -10.59
C ILE A 281 1.79 -8.04 -9.07
N CYS A 282 2.87 -8.36 -8.34
CA CYS A 282 2.85 -8.40 -6.88
C CYS A 282 2.61 -7.03 -6.25
N LEU A 283 3.04 -5.93 -6.89
CA LEU A 283 2.77 -4.57 -6.41
C LEU A 283 1.29 -4.19 -6.52
N HIS A 284 0.49 -4.94 -7.28
CA HIS A 284 -0.97 -4.83 -7.29
C HIS A 284 -1.66 -5.69 -6.23
N SER A 285 -0.90 -6.39 -5.39
CA SER A 285 -1.49 -7.29 -4.39
C SER A 285 -2.31 -6.56 -3.34
N ASP A 286 -2.00 -5.29 -3.03
CA ASP A 286 -2.82 -4.43 -2.18
C ASP A 286 -4.15 -4.07 -2.86
N ASP A 287 -4.12 -3.63 -4.11
CA ASP A 287 -5.32 -3.32 -4.89
C ASP A 287 -6.19 -4.57 -5.01
N ILE A 288 -5.59 -5.71 -5.39
CA ILE A 288 -6.26 -7.01 -5.54
C ILE A 288 -6.77 -7.53 -4.20
N ALA A 289 -6.02 -7.40 -3.10
CA ALA A 289 -6.48 -7.83 -1.78
C ALA A 289 -7.64 -6.97 -1.26
N THR A 290 -7.56 -5.65 -1.46
CA THR A 290 -8.61 -4.68 -1.14
C THR A 290 -9.88 -5.01 -1.92
N VAL A 291 -9.74 -5.37 -3.19
CA VAL A 291 -10.85 -5.60 -4.11
C VAL A 291 -11.46 -7.00 -4.01
N ALA A 292 -10.62 -8.03 -3.91
CA ALA A 292 -11.01 -9.42 -4.18
C ALA A 292 -11.29 -10.23 -2.92
N VAL A 293 -10.58 -9.97 -1.83
CA VAL A 293 -10.64 -10.83 -0.64
C VAL A 293 -11.56 -10.19 0.40
N MET A 294 -11.30 -8.93 0.79
CA MET A 294 -12.10 -8.23 1.80
C MET A 294 -12.01 -6.72 1.54
N SER A 295 -13.10 -6.21 1.00
CA SER A 295 -13.33 -4.78 0.78
C SER A 295 -13.19 -3.98 2.08
N GLY A 296 -12.31 -2.98 2.11
CA GLY A 296 -12.18 -2.03 3.23
C GLY A 296 -11.25 -2.42 4.38
N LEU A 297 -10.31 -3.35 4.15
CA LEU A 297 -9.36 -3.76 5.20
C LEU A 297 -8.43 -2.62 5.64
N LYS A 298 -8.49 -2.26 6.91
CA LYS A 298 -7.75 -1.15 7.52
C LYS A 298 -6.26 -1.45 7.70
N TRP A 299 -5.83 -2.71 7.65
CA TRP A 299 -4.42 -3.08 7.76
C TRP A 299 -3.60 -2.77 6.49
N ILE A 300 -4.27 -2.54 5.34
CA ILE A 300 -3.60 -2.28 4.06
C ILE A 300 -2.93 -0.90 4.08
N GLU A 301 -3.59 0.13 4.62
CA GLU A 301 -3.04 1.50 4.72
C GLU A 301 -1.65 1.52 5.42
N PRO A 302 -1.45 0.85 6.57
CA PRO A 302 -0.12 0.67 7.15
C PRO A 302 0.92 -0.05 6.28
N ALA A 303 0.52 -0.91 5.35
CA ALA A 303 1.44 -1.66 4.46
C ALA A 303 1.88 -0.85 3.24
N LEU A 304 1.08 0.14 2.80
CA LEU A 304 1.36 0.97 1.62
C LEU A 304 2.76 1.61 1.61
N PRO A 305 3.30 2.13 2.74
CA PRO A 305 4.66 2.67 2.75
C PRO A 305 5.73 1.67 2.33
N ALA A 306 5.55 0.38 2.64
CA ALA A 306 6.47 -0.68 2.24
C ALA A 306 6.34 -0.97 0.74
N LEU A 307 5.12 -1.15 0.22
CA LEU A 307 4.88 -1.43 -1.20
C LEU A 307 5.39 -0.29 -2.09
N TYR A 308 5.02 0.96 -1.79
CA TYR A 308 5.42 2.09 -2.63
C TYR A 308 6.89 2.49 -2.45
N SER A 309 7.55 2.12 -1.35
CA SER A 309 9.01 2.26 -1.25
C SER A 309 9.76 1.39 -2.26
N ILE A 310 9.21 0.22 -2.64
CA ILE A 310 9.78 -0.63 -3.68
C ILE A 310 9.70 0.08 -5.04
N SER A 311 8.52 0.62 -5.37
CA SER A 311 8.33 1.45 -6.57
C SER A 311 9.27 2.66 -6.59
N GLY A 312 9.41 3.35 -5.46
CA GLY A 312 10.36 4.46 -5.31
C GLY A 312 11.81 4.05 -5.53
N TYR A 313 12.24 2.95 -4.92
CA TYR A 313 13.60 2.44 -5.09
C TYR A 313 13.89 2.05 -6.54
N ARG A 314 12.97 1.33 -7.21
CA ARG A 314 13.12 0.95 -8.64
C ARG A 314 13.22 2.15 -9.55
N ALA A 315 12.35 3.15 -9.36
CA ALA A 315 12.41 4.42 -10.07
C ALA A 315 13.74 5.12 -9.85
N GLY A 316 14.19 5.18 -8.59
CA GLY A 316 15.43 5.84 -8.21
C GLY A 316 16.70 5.19 -8.73
N ILE A 317 16.75 3.87 -8.89
CA ILE A 317 17.88 3.20 -9.57
C ILE A 317 17.77 3.29 -11.10
N GLY A 318 16.63 3.71 -11.65
CA GLY A 318 16.39 3.77 -13.10
C GLY A 318 16.28 2.40 -13.74
N TYR A 319 15.65 1.46 -13.04
CA TYR A 319 15.44 0.10 -13.54
C TYR A 319 14.65 0.12 -14.86
N ARG A 320 14.98 -0.71 -15.85
CA ARG A 320 14.26 -0.72 -17.14
C ARG A 320 13.83 -2.11 -17.61
N GLY A 321 13.96 -3.13 -16.77
CA GLY A 321 13.92 -4.53 -17.20
C GLY A 321 15.19 -4.87 -17.99
N LYS A 322 15.81 -6.00 -17.68
CA LYS A 322 16.83 -6.58 -18.56
C LYS A 322 16.17 -7.67 -19.39
#